data_AF-K4L3V5-F1
#
_entry.id   AF-K4L3V5-F1
#
_cell.length_a   1.000
_cell.length_b   1.000
_cell.length_c   1.000
_cell.angle_alpha   90.00
_cell.angle_beta   90.00
_cell.angle_gamma   90.00
#
_symmetry.space_group_name_H-M   'P 1'
#
loop_
_entity.id
_entity.type
_entity.pdbx_description
1 polymer ?
#
loop_
_entity_poly.entity_id
_entity_poly.type
_entity_poly.pdbx_seq_one_letter_code
_entity_poly.pdbx_strand_id
1 'polypeptide(L)'
;MTAMLQAQPNPGNLFGLLSAPSVPEHRPGLENCLLALAVVAMAAGFALFSVESWNQALFLSINQAFSGLTPDQRALLTVLGDGSVAACLAIGVFIRNPRALAYIFLAAVLAGILIQVPKHWFDAARPPAVLDMALFDVVGKAYKSNSFPSGHSGTAWLAAALVALSIRQRLVTLGVLGLGALGALSRIMVGVHWPADVMAGSSIGIFVAVFIYRQFAGRPVEIARWGQWLLAVLLLLVSVNGFLHNTGYEQYQGVTAFRWIASGLAAGAALFLFAQLLWPVAEWVAQRLFKESASRALSRVFKFGMVGGSGFVVDMTLYALFYSWLGMNLLVARSIAYWLTSSWNWYLNRVFTFKDADNDRKRVQWAKYLLMCLISFVPSMGTFYGLTTSVPFFAEHSQLALILGVIAGALFNYVVAGFLIFKVYGKD
;
A
#
# COMPACT_ATOMS: atom_id res chain seq x y z
N MET A 1 51.28 14.00 -6.81
CA MET A 1 50.01 14.59 -7.31
C MET A 1 49.26 13.64 -8.28
N THR A 2 49.43 12.32 -8.15
CA THR A 2 48.87 11.33 -9.11
C THR A 2 48.23 10.11 -8.44
N ALA A 3 48.21 10.05 -7.09
CA ALA A 3 47.69 8.91 -6.33
C ALA A 3 46.34 9.17 -5.61
N MET A 4 45.80 10.39 -5.65
CA MET A 4 44.50 10.73 -5.01
C MET A 4 43.32 10.82 -6.00
N LEU A 5 43.49 10.41 -7.26
CA LEU A 5 42.43 10.46 -8.28
C LEU A 5 41.74 9.10 -8.56
N GLN A 6 42.12 8.02 -7.87
CA GLN A 6 41.59 6.67 -8.16
C GLN A 6 40.57 6.10 -7.17
N ALA A 7 40.18 6.85 -6.14
CA ALA A 7 39.01 6.50 -5.33
C ALA A 7 37.74 7.19 -5.87
N GLN A 8 37.43 6.99 -7.16
CA GLN A 8 36.07 7.26 -7.62
C GLN A 8 35.17 6.21 -6.94
N PRO A 9 34.17 6.59 -6.12
CA PRO A 9 33.22 5.61 -5.60
C PRO A 9 32.54 5.00 -6.81
N ASN A 10 32.78 3.71 -7.05
CA ASN A 10 32.11 2.99 -8.12
C ASN A 10 30.60 3.10 -7.87
N PRO A 11 29.83 3.81 -8.71
CA PRO A 11 28.41 4.04 -8.48
C PRO A 11 27.62 2.72 -8.45
N GLY A 12 28.21 1.61 -8.90
CA GLY A 12 27.62 0.27 -8.77
C GLY A 12 27.45 -0.23 -7.34
N ASN A 13 28.30 0.19 -6.39
CA ASN A 13 28.32 -0.37 -5.02
C ASN A 13 27.66 0.50 -3.93
N LEU A 14 27.15 1.69 -4.28
CA LEU A 14 26.48 2.58 -3.32
C LEU A 14 25.03 2.16 -2.98
N PHE A 15 24.49 1.17 -3.69
CA PHE A 15 23.08 0.78 -3.67
C PHE A 15 22.77 -0.46 -2.81
N GLY A 16 23.71 -0.86 -1.94
CA GLY A 16 23.54 -1.97 -1.00
C GLY A 16 22.43 -1.81 0.04
N LEU A 17 21.62 -0.74 -0.03
CA LEU A 17 20.45 -0.56 0.83
C LEU A 17 19.24 -1.43 0.43
N LEU A 18 19.26 -2.03 -0.76
CA LEU A 18 18.32 -3.09 -1.16
C LEU A 18 18.94 -4.49 -1.12
N SER A 19 20.17 -4.65 -0.60
CA SER A 19 20.75 -5.98 -0.35
C SER A 19 20.02 -6.65 0.83
N ALA A 20 19.00 -7.40 0.44
CA ALA A 20 18.40 -8.56 1.09
C ALA A 20 17.93 -8.39 2.55
N PRO A 21 16.62 -8.18 2.79
CA PRO A 21 15.95 -9.05 3.75
C PRO A 21 16.20 -10.51 3.30
N SER A 22 16.42 -11.42 4.24
CA SER A 22 16.57 -12.85 3.97
C SER A 22 15.53 -13.30 2.95
N VAL A 23 15.97 -13.94 1.87
CA VAL A 23 15.03 -14.54 0.92
C VAL A 23 14.14 -15.48 1.74
N PRO A 24 12.80 -15.43 1.58
CA PRO A 24 11.94 -16.37 2.29
C PRO A 24 12.42 -17.78 1.97
N GLU A 25 12.91 -18.48 2.99
CA GLU A 25 13.20 -19.90 2.88
C GLU A 25 11.90 -20.65 2.65
N HIS A 26 11.97 -21.70 1.84
CA HIS A 26 10.86 -22.60 1.56
C HIS A 26 10.10 -23.00 2.84
N ARG A 27 8.78 -23.13 2.71
CA ARG A 27 7.88 -23.56 3.77
C ARG A 27 7.08 -24.76 3.29
N PRO A 28 7.74 -25.92 3.03
CA PRO A 28 7.12 -27.03 2.31
C PRO A 28 5.84 -27.53 2.97
N GLY A 29 5.77 -27.52 4.31
CA GLY A 29 4.54 -27.86 5.03
C GLY A 29 3.36 -26.93 4.68
N LEU A 30 3.55 -25.60 4.75
CA LEU A 30 2.48 -24.64 4.44
C LEU A 30 2.16 -24.63 2.93
N GLU A 31 3.17 -24.73 2.08
CA GLU A 31 2.99 -24.85 0.63
C GLU A 31 2.12 -26.06 0.28
N ASN A 32 2.40 -27.23 0.87
CA ASN A 32 1.64 -28.45 0.62
C ASN A 32 0.22 -28.36 1.19
N CYS A 33 0.02 -27.75 2.37
CA CYS A 33 -1.31 -27.50 2.91
C CYS A 33 -2.14 -26.58 1.99
N LEU A 34 -1.54 -25.51 1.47
CA LEU A 34 -2.20 -24.59 0.55
C LEU A 34 -2.53 -25.28 -0.78
N LEU A 35 -1.62 -26.07 -1.35
CA LEU A 35 -1.91 -26.84 -2.56
C LEU A 35 -3.00 -27.88 -2.34
N ALA A 36 -2.99 -28.60 -1.21
CA ALA A 36 -4.06 -29.53 -0.86
C ALA A 36 -5.40 -28.80 -0.75
N LEU A 37 -5.43 -27.63 -0.09
CA LEU A 37 -6.62 -26.78 -0.02
C LEU A 37 -7.11 -26.37 -1.42
N ALA A 38 -6.20 -25.95 -2.32
CA ALA A 38 -6.55 -25.58 -3.69
C ALA A 38 -7.11 -26.77 -4.48
N VAL A 39 -6.54 -27.96 -4.34
CA VAL A 39 -7.02 -29.18 -5.01
C VAL A 39 -8.39 -29.58 -4.48
N VAL A 40 -8.58 -29.58 -3.16
CA VAL A 40 -9.88 -29.91 -2.54
C VAL A 40 -10.95 -28.88 -2.93
N ALA A 41 -10.62 -27.59 -2.91
CA ALA A 41 -11.53 -26.54 -3.34
C ALA A 41 -11.89 -26.70 -4.82
N MET A 42 -10.93 -26.99 -5.70
CA MET A 42 -11.21 -27.21 -7.12
C MET A 42 -12.12 -28.43 -7.34
N ALA A 43 -11.86 -29.55 -6.66
CA ALA A 43 -12.68 -30.75 -6.76
C ALA A 43 -14.11 -30.52 -6.24
N ALA A 44 -14.26 -29.83 -5.11
CA ALA A 44 -15.57 -29.44 -4.58
C ALA A 44 -16.30 -28.47 -5.52
N GLY A 45 -15.58 -27.50 -6.09
CA GLY A 45 -16.12 -26.58 -7.09
C GLY A 45 -16.63 -27.30 -8.34
N PHE A 46 -15.89 -28.29 -8.82
CA PHE A 46 -16.30 -29.14 -9.95
C PHE A 46 -17.53 -29.98 -9.61
N ALA A 47 -17.60 -30.58 -8.42
CA ALA A 47 -18.77 -31.34 -7.98
C ALA A 47 -20.03 -30.46 -7.90
N LEU A 48 -19.91 -29.25 -7.35
CA LEU A 48 -21.00 -28.26 -7.31
C LEU A 48 -21.40 -27.79 -8.71
N PHE A 49 -20.43 -27.54 -9.58
CA PHE A 49 -20.70 -27.17 -10.98
C PHE A 49 -21.45 -28.28 -11.72
N SER A 50 -21.17 -29.54 -11.41
CA SER A 50 -21.81 -30.71 -12.04
C SER A 50 -23.23 -30.96 -11.56
N VAL A 51 -23.60 -30.48 -10.37
CA VAL A 51 -24.92 -30.68 -9.76
C VAL A 51 -25.52 -29.33 -9.40
N GLU A 52 -26.25 -28.74 -10.35
CA GLU A 52 -26.78 -27.38 -10.24
C GLU A 52 -27.61 -27.16 -8.96
N SER A 53 -28.45 -28.13 -8.58
CA SER A 53 -29.27 -28.04 -7.37
C SER A 53 -28.44 -27.92 -6.09
N TRP A 54 -27.27 -28.57 -6.02
CA TRP A 54 -26.36 -28.45 -4.88
C TRP A 54 -25.72 -27.06 -4.84
N ASN A 55 -25.32 -26.54 -6.00
CA ASN A 55 -24.74 -25.21 -6.12
C ASN A 55 -25.73 -24.12 -5.70
N GLN A 56 -26.99 -24.21 -6.14
CA GLN A 56 -28.06 -23.29 -5.79
C GLN A 56 -28.45 -23.39 -4.30
N ALA A 57 -28.62 -24.61 -3.77
CA ALA A 57 -28.96 -24.81 -2.36
C ALA A 57 -27.86 -24.28 -1.43
N LEU A 58 -26.59 -24.53 -1.75
CA LEU A 58 -25.46 -24.02 -0.97
C LEU A 58 -25.35 -22.50 -1.08
N PHE A 59 -25.58 -21.93 -2.26
CA PHE A 59 -25.64 -20.47 -2.46
C PHE A 59 -26.66 -19.81 -1.53
N LEU A 60 -27.92 -20.28 -1.57
CA LEU A 60 -29.01 -19.74 -0.76
C LEU A 60 -28.71 -19.88 0.73
N SER A 61 -28.23 -21.06 1.15
CA SER A 61 -27.90 -21.34 2.55
C SER A 61 -26.82 -20.38 3.08
N ILE A 62 -25.75 -20.16 2.32
CA ILE A 62 -24.68 -19.24 2.71
C ILE A 62 -25.18 -17.80 2.69
N ASN A 63 -25.86 -17.36 1.63
CA ASN A 63 -26.33 -15.98 1.51
C ASN A 63 -27.26 -15.61 2.67
N GLN A 64 -28.22 -16.47 3.00
CA GLN A 64 -29.15 -16.27 4.10
C GLN A 64 -28.47 -16.30 5.47
N ALA A 65 -27.47 -17.18 5.68
CA ALA A 65 -26.70 -17.23 6.92
C ALA A 65 -25.96 -15.92 7.26
N PHE A 66 -25.66 -15.10 6.25
CA PHE A 66 -25.01 -13.80 6.42
C PHE A 66 -25.95 -12.59 6.23
N SER A 67 -27.26 -12.83 6.16
CA SER A 67 -28.29 -11.77 6.07
C SER A 67 -28.23 -10.78 7.24
N GLY A 68 -27.82 -11.25 8.43
CA GLY A 68 -27.66 -10.42 9.63
C GLY A 68 -26.52 -9.41 9.59
N LEU A 69 -25.57 -9.52 8.64
CA LEU A 69 -24.56 -8.49 8.42
C LEU A 69 -25.16 -7.30 7.67
N THR A 70 -24.72 -6.08 7.96
CA THR A 70 -25.20 -4.93 7.19
C THR A 70 -24.64 -4.95 5.76
N PRO A 71 -25.31 -4.28 4.80
CA PRO A 71 -24.78 -4.15 3.45
C PRO A 71 -23.38 -3.52 3.39
N ASP A 72 -23.09 -2.55 4.26
CA ASP A 72 -21.76 -1.92 4.38
C ASP A 72 -20.69 -2.92 4.87
N GLN A 73 -21.00 -3.75 5.86
CA GLN A 73 -20.09 -4.81 6.34
C GLN A 73 -19.79 -5.83 5.24
N ARG A 74 -20.81 -6.29 4.50
CA ARG A 74 -20.62 -7.22 3.38
C ARG A 74 -19.83 -6.58 2.24
N ALA A 75 -20.06 -5.29 1.96
CA ALA A 75 -19.30 -4.51 0.98
C ALA A 75 -17.83 -4.36 1.37
N LEU A 76 -17.52 -4.06 2.64
CA LEU A 76 -16.16 -3.99 3.16
C LEU A 76 -15.41 -5.32 3.02
N LEU A 77 -16.05 -6.44 3.36
CA LEU A 77 -15.45 -7.77 3.22
C LEU A 77 -15.11 -8.11 1.77
N THR A 78 -15.99 -7.75 0.82
CA THR A 78 -15.72 -8.06 -0.58
C THR A 78 -14.61 -7.21 -1.19
N VAL A 79 -14.39 -6.00 -0.69
CA VAL A 79 -13.34 -5.11 -1.21
C VAL A 79 -11.94 -5.65 -0.92
N LEU A 80 -11.78 -6.57 0.04
CA LEU A 80 -10.53 -7.30 0.25
C LEU A 80 -10.12 -8.16 -0.95
N GLY A 81 -11.09 -8.58 -1.77
CA GLY A 81 -10.85 -9.30 -3.02
C GLY A 81 -10.72 -8.40 -4.25
N ASP A 82 -10.85 -7.07 -4.11
CA ASP A 82 -10.64 -6.16 -5.22
C ASP A 82 -9.14 -6.06 -5.57
N GLY A 83 -8.83 -6.11 -6.87
CA GLY A 83 -7.45 -6.12 -7.36
C GLY A 83 -6.67 -4.86 -6.99
N SER A 84 -7.30 -3.68 -7.03
CA SER A 84 -6.63 -2.42 -6.70
C SER A 84 -6.31 -2.34 -5.21
N VAL A 85 -7.26 -2.76 -4.38
CA VAL A 85 -7.11 -2.74 -2.92
C VAL A 85 -6.09 -3.77 -2.46
N ALA A 86 -6.19 -5.01 -2.95
CA ALA A 86 -5.20 -6.05 -2.66
C ALA A 86 -3.79 -5.62 -3.06
N ALA A 87 -3.64 -4.95 -4.21
CA ALA A 87 -2.36 -4.41 -4.64
C ALA A 87 -1.86 -3.31 -3.68
N CYS A 88 -2.68 -2.31 -3.33
CA CYS A 88 -2.30 -1.26 -2.36
C CYS A 88 -1.88 -1.84 -0.99
N LEU A 89 -2.60 -2.84 -0.49
CA LEU A 89 -2.26 -3.51 0.77
C LEU A 89 -0.92 -4.27 0.65
N ALA A 90 -0.68 -4.94 -0.47
CA ALA A 90 0.58 -5.61 -0.74
C ALA A 90 1.77 -4.63 -0.75
N ILE A 91 1.59 -3.43 -1.31
CA ILE A 91 2.60 -2.36 -1.26
C ILE A 91 2.97 -2.03 0.18
N GLY A 92 1.97 -1.81 1.04
CA GLY A 92 2.21 -1.51 2.45
C GLY A 92 2.96 -2.62 3.20
N VAL A 93 2.59 -3.89 2.97
CA VAL A 93 3.21 -5.05 3.64
C VAL A 93 4.64 -5.29 3.15
N PHE A 94 4.90 -5.12 1.86
CA PHE A 94 6.13 -5.55 1.21
C PHE A 94 7.05 -4.40 0.77
N ILE A 95 6.81 -3.16 1.20
CA ILE A 95 7.66 -2.02 0.78
C ILE A 95 9.14 -2.19 1.13
N ARG A 96 9.44 -2.85 2.25
CA ARG A 96 10.82 -3.15 2.66
C ARG A 96 11.46 -4.29 1.86
N ASN A 97 10.69 -4.93 0.99
CA ASN A 97 11.11 -6.01 0.13
C ASN A 97 10.61 -5.78 -1.31
N PRO A 98 11.22 -4.86 -2.07
CA PRO A 98 10.80 -4.56 -3.45
C PRO A 98 10.87 -5.79 -4.38
N ARG A 99 11.68 -6.80 -4.05
CA ARG A 99 11.69 -8.09 -4.77
C ARG A 99 10.36 -8.81 -4.62
N ALA A 100 9.83 -8.88 -3.40
CA ALA A 100 8.50 -9.45 -3.16
C ALA A 100 7.41 -8.70 -3.94
N LEU A 101 7.50 -7.36 -4.04
CA LEU A 101 6.55 -6.57 -4.84
C LEU A 101 6.60 -6.91 -6.33
N ALA A 102 7.78 -7.12 -6.91
CA ALA A 102 7.90 -7.55 -8.30
C ALA A 102 7.26 -8.93 -8.53
N TYR A 103 7.43 -9.87 -7.59
CA TYR A 103 6.80 -11.19 -7.69
C TYR A 103 5.29 -11.16 -7.49
N ILE A 104 4.80 -10.32 -6.57
CA ILE A 104 3.36 -10.11 -6.39
C ILE A 104 2.75 -9.54 -7.66
N PHE A 105 3.43 -8.60 -8.32
CA PHE A 105 2.99 -8.08 -9.62
C PHE A 105 2.92 -9.20 -10.67
N LEU A 106 3.96 -10.02 -10.81
CA LEU A 106 3.96 -11.16 -11.74
C LEU A 106 2.85 -12.16 -11.41
N ALA A 107 2.63 -12.45 -10.13
CA ALA A 107 1.57 -13.33 -9.67
C ALA A 107 0.18 -12.78 -10.00
N ALA A 108 -0.03 -11.46 -9.83
CA ALA A 108 -1.27 -10.79 -10.18
C ALA A 108 -1.53 -10.83 -11.70
N VAL A 109 -0.51 -10.63 -12.52
CA VAL A 109 -0.62 -10.76 -13.99
C VAL A 109 -0.99 -12.20 -14.37
N LEU A 110 -0.28 -13.21 -13.84
CA LEU A 110 -0.54 -14.61 -14.15
C LEU A 110 -1.93 -15.05 -13.69
N ALA A 111 -2.32 -14.72 -12.45
CA ALA A 111 -3.66 -15.01 -11.94
C ALA A 111 -4.74 -14.27 -12.74
N GLY A 112 -4.48 -13.02 -13.12
CA GLY A 112 -5.37 -12.23 -13.98
C GLY A 112 -5.63 -12.93 -15.32
N ILE A 113 -4.58 -13.40 -15.99
CA ILE A 113 -4.72 -14.16 -17.25
C ILE A 113 -5.54 -15.44 -17.01
N LEU A 114 -5.17 -16.24 -16.00
CA LEU A 114 -5.82 -17.52 -15.70
C LEU A 114 -7.28 -17.38 -15.25
N ILE A 115 -7.71 -16.21 -14.79
CA ILE A 115 -9.09 -15.92 -14.38
C ILE A 115 -9.87 -15.27 -15.52
N GLN A 116 -9.29 -14.29 -16.23
CA GLN A 116 -9.98 -13.51 -17.24
C GLN A 116 -10.14 -14.27 -18.56
N VAL A 117 -9.17 -15.10 -18.95
CA VAL A 117 -9.28 -15.89 -20.19
C VAL A 117 -10.48 -16.85 -20.12
N PRO A 118 -10.64 -17.69 -19.07
CA PRO A 118 -11.82 -18.54 -18.96
C PRO A 118 -13.14 -17.75 -18.90
N LYS A 119 -13.16 -16.56 -18.29
CA LYS A 119 -14.37 -15.72 -18.25
C LYS A 119 -14.91 -15.35 -19.63
N HIS A 120 -14.03 -15.19 -20.61
CA HIS A 120 -14.45 -14.88 -21.99
C HIS A 120 -14.91 -16.12 -22.76
N TRP A 121 -14.57 -17.33 -22.29
CA TRP A 121 -14.94 -18.60 -22.94
C TRP A 121 -16.17 -19.24 -22.29
N PHE A 122 -16.40 -18.99 -21.00
CA PHE A 122 -17.55 -19.50 -20.25
C PHE A 122 -18.50 -18.34 -19.89
N ASP A 123 -19.49 -18.06 -20.74
CA ASP A 123 -20.56 -17.11 -20.42
C ASP A 123 -21.56 -17.70 -19.42
N ALA A 124 -21.07 -17.95 -18.20
CA ALA A 124 -21.86 -18.51 -17.12
C ALA A 124 -22.78 -17.44 -16.51
N ALA A 125 -24.07 -17.77 -16.42
CA ALA A 125 -25.08 -16.95 -15.75
C ALA A 125 -24.79 -16.83 -14.24
N ARG A 126 -25.05 -15.66 -13.68
CA ARG A 126 -24.89 -15.38 -12.24
C ARG A 126 -26.19 -15.68 -11.46
N PRO A 127 -26.15 -15.80 -10.13
CA PRO A 127 -27.36 -16.01 -9.32
C PRO A 127 -28.52 -15.03 -9.64
N PRO A 128 -28.30 -13.71 -9.80
CA PRO A 128 -29.37 -12.76 -10.16
C PRO A 128 -29.97 -12.92 -11.55
N ALA A 129 -29.41 -13.79 -12.40
CA ALA A 129 -29.96 -14.11 -13.71
C ALA A 129 -30.79 -15.41 -13.71
N VAL A 130 -30.59 -16.28 -12.71
CA VAL A 130 -31.18 -17.63 -12.66
C VAL A 130 -32.24 -17.74 -11.57
N LEU A 131 -32.00 -17.12 -10.41
CA LEU A 131 -32.88 -17.20 -9.25
C LEU A 131 -33.72 -15.93 -9.12
N ASP A 132 -34.90 -16.07 -8.51
CA ASP A 132 -35.70 -14.91 -8.09
C ASP A 132 -34.94 -14.12 -7.01
N MET A 133 -34.73 -12.82 -7.28
CA MET A 133 -34.02 -11.92 -6.37
C MET A 133 -34.77 -11.65 -5.07
N ALA A 134 -36.03 -12.07 -4.95
CA ALA A 134 -36.75 -12.07 -3.67
C ALA A 134 -36.26 -13.14 -2.68
N LEU A 135 -35.49 -14.14 -3.14
CA LEU A 135 -35.06 -15.29 -2.32
C LEU A 135 -33.72 -15.08 -1.60
N PHE A 136 -32.97 -14.03 -1.94
CA PHE A 136 -31.62 -13.80 -1.44
C PHE A 136 -31.22 -12.32 -1.50
N ASP A 137 -30.23 -11.95 -0.70
CA ASP A 137 -29.71 -10.59 -0.64
C ASP A 137 -28.69 -10.33 -1.74
N VAL A 138 -28.88 -9.22 -2.47
CA VAL A 138 -27.87 -8.67 -3.40
C VAL A 138 -27.33 -7.36 -2.84
N VAL A 139 -26.00 -7.29 -2.66
CA VAL A 139 -25.31 -6.06 -2.23
C VAL A 139 -24.46 -5.52 -3.37
N GLY A 140 -24.72 -4.26 -3.75
CA GLY A 140 -24.09 -3.62 -4.90
C GLY A 140 -24.80 -3.93 -6.21
N LYS A 141 -24.06 -3.93 -7.32
CA LYS A 141 -24.62 -4.14 -8.66
C LYS A 141 -24.99 -5.61 -8.90
N ALA A 142 -26.24 -5.86 -9.31
CA ALA A 142 -26.73 -7.18 -9.71
C ALA A 142 -26.18 -7.59 -11.09
N TYR A 143 -24.96 -8.13 -11.11
CA TYR A 143 -24.37 -8.68 -12.33
C TYR A 143 -25.10 -9.95 -12.77
N LYS A 144 -25.27 -10.13 -14.09
CA LYS A 144 -26.04 -11.26 -14.66
C LYS A 144 -25.22 -12.28 -15.46
N SER A 145 -24.05 -11.91 -15.99
CA SER A 145 -23.21 -12.74 -16.87
C SER A 145 -21.74 -12.79 -16.44
N ASN A 146 -20.91 -13.60 -17.12
CA ASN A 146 -19.47 -13.77 -16.85
C ASN A 146 -19.16 -14.16 -15.39
N SER A 147 -19.88 -15.15 -14.86
CA SER A 147 -19.73 -15.59 -13.47
C SER A 147 -18.39 -16.30 -13.21
N PHE A 148 -18.07 -17.31 -14.02
CA PHE A 148 -17.01 -18.27 -13.75
C PHE A 148 -15.65 -17.89 -14.37
N PRO A 149 -14.52 -18.06 -13.66
CA PRO A 149 -14.36 -18.20 -12.21
C PRO A 149 -14.44 -16.86 -11.48
N SER A 150 -14.59 -16.84 -10.15
CA SER A 150 -14.65 -15.59 -9.37
C SER A 150 -13.28 -14.90 -9.27
N GLY A 151 -13.15 -13.71 -9.85
CA GLY A 151 -11.91 -12.93 -9.79
C GLY A 151 -11.58 -12.40 -8.41
N HIS A 152 -12.58 -11.94 -7.65
CA HIS A 152 -12.36 -11.44 -6.28
C HIS A 152 -11.88 -12.55 -5.34
N SER A 153 -12.44 -13.76 -5.49
CA SER A 153 -12.03 -14.91 -4.70
C SER A 153 -10.59 -15.33 -5.03
N GLY A 154 -10.22 -15.29 -6.32
CA GLY A 154 -8.84 -15.54 -6.74
C GLY A 154 -7.84 -14.50 -6.22
N THR A 155 -8.16 -13.21 -6.32
CA THR A 155 -7.33 -12.14 -5.77
C THR A 155 -7.17 -12.24 -4.26
N ALA A 156 -8.27 -12.48 -3.51
CA ALA A 156 -8.24 -12.58 -2.05
C ALA A 156 -7.31 -13.71 -1.60
N TRP A 157 -7.42 -14.89 -2.21
CA TRP A 157 -6.55 -16.02 -1.88
C TRP A 157 -5.12 -15.88 -2.38
N LEU A 158 -4.91 -15.27 -3.55
CA LEU A 158 -3.57 -14.95 -4.06
C LEU A 158 -2.82 -14.07 -3.05
N ALA A 159 -3.44 -12.96 -2.63
CA ALA A 159 -2.85 -12.04 -1.67
C ALA A 159 -2.62 -12.70 -0.31
N ALA A 160 -3.63 -13.40 0.23
CA ALA A 160 -3.53 -14.09 1.51
C ALA A 160 -2.42 -15.15 1.53
N ALA A 161 -2.32 -15.98 0.50
CA ALA A 161 -1.31 -17.03 0.39
C ALA A 161 0.11 -16.45 0.26
N LEU A 162 0.31 -15.40 -0.56
CA LEU A 162 1.62 -14.74 -0.70
C LEU A 162 2.09 -14.11 0.62
N VAL A 163 1.18 -13.47 1.37
CA VAL A 163 1.49 -12.91 2.69
C VAL A 163 1.78 -14.03 3.70
N ALA A 164 0.95 -15.07 3.74
CA ALA A 164 1.12 -16.22 4.63
C ALA A 164 2.46 -16.94 4.42
N LEU A 165 2.87 -17.13 3.16
CA LEU A 165 4.15 -17.76 2.82
C LEU A 165 5.35 -16.87 3.19
N SER A 166 5.17 -15.54 3.17
CA SER A 166 6.22 -14.57 3.47
C SER A 166 6.40 -14.25 4.96
N ILE A 167 5.38 -14.47 5.80
CA ILE A 167 5.41 -14.14 7.23
C ILE A 167 5.41 -15.40 8.09
N ARG A 168 6.43 -15.59 8.94
CA ARG A 168 6.57 -16.81 9.79
C ARG A 168 5.74 -16.79 11.07
N GLN A 169 5.17 -15.65 11.46
CA GLN A 169 4.35 -15.55 12.67
C GLN A 169 3.02 -16.30 12.48
N ARG A 170 2.78 -17.31 13.33
CA ARG A 170 1.63 -18.23 13.20
C ARG A 170 0.28 -17.51 13.26
N LEU A 171 0.10 -16.60 14.22
CA LEU A 171 -1.16 -15.86 14.35
C LEU A 171 -1.43 -14.96 13.14
N VAL A 172 -0.40 -14.30 12.62
CA VAL A 172 -0.52 -13.48 11.40
C VAL A 172 -0.86 -14.36 10.21
N THR A 173 -0.19 -15.51 10.07
CA THR A 173 -0.47 -16.50 9.01
C THR A 173 -1.94 -16.93 9.05
N LEU A 174 -2.43 -17.35 10.22
CA LEU A 174 -3.84 -17.77 10.38
C LEU A 174 -4.81 -16.61 10.11
N GLY A 175 -4.49 -15.41 10.59
CA GLY A 175 -5.30 -14.21 10.37
C GLY A 175 -5.44 -13.87 8.89
N VAL A 176 -4.34 -13.84 8.13
CA VAL A 176 -4.40 -13.50 6.69
C VAL A 176 -5.07 -14.58 5.86
N LEU A 177 -4.91 -15.86 6.20
CA LEU A 177 -5.65 -16.94 5.54
C LEU A 177 -7.15 -16.85 5.86
N GLY A 178 -7.51 -16.49 7.09
CA GLY A 178 -8.89 -16.19 7.47
C GLY A 178 -9.47 -15.02 6.67
N LEU A 179 -8.71 -13.94 6.47
CA LEU A 179 -9.12 -12.82 5.62
C LEU A 179 -9.29 -13.23 4.15
N GLY A 180 -8.40 -14.09 3.62
CA GLY A 180 -8.54 -14.66 2.28
C GLY A 180 -9.82 -15.47 2.12
N ALA A 181 -10.14 -16.32 3.10
CA ALA A 181 -11.37 -17.10 3.13
C ALA A 181 -12.61 -16.20 3.22
N LEU A 182 -12.62 -15.19 4.10
CA LEU A 182 -13.71 -14.23 4.22
C LEU A 182 -13.89 -13.41 2.94
N GLY A 183 -12.81 -12.93 2.33
CA GLY A 183 -12.84 -12.21 1.06
C GLY A 183 -13.41 -13.08 -0.07
N ALA A 184 -13.06 -14.36 -0.12
CA ALA A 184 -13.63 -15.29 -1.09
C ALA A 184 -15.13 -15.57 -0.84
N LEU A 185 -15.49 -15.87 0.41
CA LEU A 185 -16.86 -16.18 0.84
C LEU A 185 -17.81 -14.99 0.66
N SER A 186 -17.29 -13.77 0.82
CA SER A 186 -18.06 -12.52 0.66
C SER A 186 -18.79 -12.43 -0.69
N ARG A 187 -18.27 -13.09 -1.75
CA ARG A 187 -18.88 -13.07 -3.09
C ARG A 187 -20.22 -13.82 -3.15
N ILE A 188 -20.40 -14.79 -2.26
CA ILE A 188 -21.67 -15.50 -2.04
C ILE A 188 -22.57 -14.65 -1.12
N MET A 189 -21.98 -14.04 -0.07
CA MET A 189 -22.70 -13.16 0.87
C MET A 189 -23.34 -11.95 0.18
N VAL A 190 -22.68 -11.37 -0.83
CA VAL A 190 -23.21 -10.22 -1.61
C VAL A 190 -24.11 -10.67 -2.77
N GLY A 191 -24.27 -11.97 -3.00
CA GLY A 191 -25.26 -12.53 -3.94
C GLY A 191 -24.86 -12.51 -5.42
N VAL A 192 -23.56 -12.43 -5.75
CA VAL A 192 -23.13 -12.17 -7.15
C VAL A 192 -22.35 -13.31 -7.81
N HIS A 193 -22.02 -14.37 -7.07
CA HIS A 193 -21.31 -15.55 -7.58
C HIS A 193 -21.82 -16.83 -6.94
N TRP A 194 -21.76 -17.93 -7.70
CA TRP A 194 -22.02 -19.26 -7.21
C TRP A 194 -20.86 -19.79 -6.35
N PRO A 195 -21.12 -20.69 -5.39
CA PRO A 195 -20.09 -21.42 -4.65
C PRO A 195 -19.02 -22.04 -5.55
N ALA A 196 -19.41 -22.67 -6.66
CA ALA A 196 -18.47 -23.24 -7.63
C ALA A 196 -17.48 -22.20 -8.22
N ASP A 197 -17.97 -21.00 -8.56
CA ASP A 197 -17.14 -19.91 -9.11
C ASP A 197 -16.09 -19.46 -8.08
N VAL A 198 -16.51 -19.35 -6.82
CA VAL A 198 -15.68 -18.93 -5.69
C VAL A 198 -14.59 -19.95 -5.42
N MET A 199 -14.93 -21.24 -5.43
CA MET A 199 -13.98 -22.33 -5.23
C MET A 199 -12.94 -22.40 -6.36
N ALA A 200 -13.38 -22.30 -7.62
CA ALA A 200 -12.47 -22.29 -8.76
C ALA A 200 -11.51 -21.09 -8.73
N GLY A 201 -12.05 -19.88 -8.50
CA GLY A 201 -11.23 -18.67 -8.37
C GLY A 201 -10.21 -18.77 -7.24
N SER A 202 -10.65 -19.20 -6.05
CA SER A 202 -9.79 -19.41 -4.88
C SER A 202 -8.63 -20.38 -5.20
N SER A 203 -8.95 -21.49 -5.85
CA SER A 203 -7.96 -22.51 -6.22
C SER A 203 -6.89 -21.97 -7.17
N ILE A 204 -7.29 -21.19 -8.18
CA ILE A 204 -6.35 -20.52 -9.10
C ILE A 204 -5.45 -19.56 -8.33
N GLY A 205 -6.03 -18.72 -7.45
CA GLY A 205 -5.27 -17.77 -6.63
C GLY A 205 -4.22 -18.44 -5.75
N ILE A 206 -4.59 -19.51 -5.04
CA ILE A 206 -3.66 -20.27 -4.19
C ILE A 206 -2.58 -20.95 -5.05
N PHE A 207 -2.96 -21.59 -6.15
CA PHE A 207 -2.00 -22.27 -7.03
C PHE A 207 -0.94 -21.30 -7.57
N VAL A 208 -1.37 -20.15 -8.09
CA VAL A 208 -0.47 -19.12 -8.59
C VAL A 208 0.43 -18.58 -7.48
N ALA A 209 -0.11 -18.33 -6.28
CA ALA A 209 0.68 -17.89 -5.13
C ALA A 209 1.81 -18.88 -4.79
N VAL A 210 1.49 -20.17 -4.66
CA VAL A 210 2.47 -21.21 -4.33
C VAL A 210 3.46 -21.41 -5.47
N PHE A 211 2.99 -21.43 -6.73
CA PHE A 211 3.86 -21.56 -7.90
C PHE A 211 4.89 -20.44 -7.95
N ILE A 212 4.46 -19.18 -7.89
CA ILE A 212 5.33 -18.01 -7.88
C ILE A 212 6.27 -18.07 -6.68
N TYR A 213 5.75 -18.31 -5.48
CA TYR A 213 6.58 -18.41 -4.29
C TYR A 213 7.69 -19.46 -4.43
N ARG A 214 7.40 -20.65 -4.96
CA ARG A 214 8.40 -21.70 -5.19
C ARG A 214 9.48 -21.32 -6.19
N GLN A 215 9.17 -20.51 -7.20
CA GLN A 215 10.17 -20.06 -8.18
C GLN A 215 11.18 -19.07 -7.57
N PHE A 216 10.80 -18.38 -6.49
CA PHE A 216 11.56 -17.26 -5.95
C PHE A 216 12.05 -17.45 -4.51
N ALA A 217 11.45 -18.35 -3.75
CA ALA A 217 11.93 -18.75 -2.43
C ALA A 217 13.36 -19.27 -2.53
N GLY A 218 14.23 -18.84 -1.62
CA GLY A 218 15.66 -19.14 -1.61
C GLY A 218 16.50 -18.59 -2.78
N ARG A 219 15.94 -17.91 -3.79
CA ARG A 219 16.70 -17.38 -4.93
C ARG A 219 16.98 -15.88 -4.83
N PRO A 220 18.25 -15.43 -4.86
CA PRO A 220 18.57 -14.02 -4.98
C PRO A 220 18.26 -13.56 -6.42
N VAL A 221 17.21 -12.75 -6.59
CA VAL A 221 16.97 -12.06 -7.86
C VAL A 221 17.36 -10.59 -7.70
N GLU A 222 18.31 -10.17 -8.51
CA GLU A 222 18.67 -8.77 -8.63
C GLU A 222 17.75 -8.09 -9.64
N ILE A 223 17.00 -7.10 -9.18
CA ILE A 223 16.24 -6.24 -10.08
C ILE A 223 17.22 -5.19 -10.61
N ALA A 224 17.47 -5.22 -11.91
CA ALA A 224 18.29 -4.22 -12.59
C ALA A 224 17.80 -2.80 -12.28
N ARG A 225 18.70 -1.81 -12.31
CA ARG A 225 18.39 -0.43 -11.90
C ARG A 225 17.17 0.16 -12.63
N TRP A 226 17.07 -0.04 -13.95
CA TRP A 226 15.92 0.39 -14.73
C TRP A 226 14.62 -0.32 -14.30
N GLY A 227 14.71 -1.58 -13.89
CA GLY A 227 13.58 -2.36 -13.36
C GLY A 227 13.08 -1.84 -12.01
N GLN A 228 13.97 -1.28 -11.17
CA GLN A 228 13.57 -0.65 -9.91
C GLN A 228 12.80 0.65 -10.16
N TRP A 229 13.20 1.45 -11.15
CA TRP A 229 12.45 2.62 -11.59
C TRP A 229 11.09 2.24 -12.15
N LEU A 230 11.05 1.24 -13.04
CA LEU A 230 9.80 0.72 -13.58
C LEU A 230 8.87 0.26 -12.45
N LEU A 231 9.39 -0.51 -11.49
CA LEU A 231 8.62 -0.92 -10.31
C LEU A 231 8.10 0.29 -9.53
N ALA A 232 8.94 1.27 -9.19
CA ALA A 232 8.49 2.46 -8.45
C ALA A 232 7.36 3.22 -9.17
N VAL A 233 7.45 3.36 -10.49
CA VAL A 233 6.39 3.97 -11.32
C VAL A 233 5.12 3.11 -11.29
N LEU A 234 5.24 1.80 -11.48
CA LEU A 234 4.08 0.88 -11.41
C LEU A 234 3.39 0.94 -10.06
N LEU A 235 4.14 0.97 -8.95
CA LEU A 235 3.59 1.09 -7.60
C LEU A 235 2.85 2.42 -7.40
N LEU A 236 3.39 3.52 -7.95
CA LEU A 236 2.72 4.81 -7.92
C LEU A 236 1.42 4.79 -8.74
N LEU A 237 1.45 4.21 -9.95
CA LEU A 237 0.26 4.05 -10.79
C LEU A 237 -0.81 3.18 -10.13
N VAL A 238 -0.42 2.09 -9.47
CA VAL A 238 -1.34 1.26 -8.66
C VAL A 238 -1.96 2.07 -7.55
N SER A 239 -1.17 2.90 -6.86
CA SER A 239 -1.67 3.73 -5.75
C SER A 239 -2.64 4.80 -6.24
N VAL A 240 -2.35 5.45 -7.38
CA VAL A 240 -3.25 6.41 -8.03
C VAL A 240 -4.53 5.72 -8.50
N ASN A 241 -4.41 4.56 -9.14
CA ASN A 241 -5.56 3.75 -9.53
C ASN A 241 -6.39 3.38 -8.30
N GLY A 242 -5.78 3.09 -7.16
CA GLY A 242 -6.49 2.86 -5.91
C GLY A 242 -7.40 4.04 -5.51
N PHE A 243 -7.03 5.30 -5.75
CA PHE A 243 -7.94 6.43 -5.50
C PHE A 243 -9.11 6.49 -6.49
N LEU A 244 -8.81 6.25 -7.77
CA LEU A 244 -9.72 6.49 -8.89
C LEU A 244 -10.62 5.29 -9.24
N HIS A 245 -10.21 4.08 -8.85
CA HIS A 245 -10.87 2.83 -9.24
C HIS A 245 -12.24 2.71 -8.59
N ASN A 246 -13.23 2.35 -9.39
CA ASN A 246 -14.59 2.12 -8.92
C ASN A 246 -14.77 0.63 -8.60
N THR A 247 -14.98 0.34 -7.33
CA THR A 247 -15.16 -1.03 -6.83
C THR A 247 -16.57 -1.57 -7.07
N GLY A 248 -17.52 -0.71 -7.46
CA GLY A 248 -18.96 -1.01 -7.50
C GLY A 248 -19.68 -0.85 -6.15
N TYR A 249 -18.95 -0.36 -5.14
CA TYR A 249 -19.40 -0.21 -3.76
C TYR A 249 -19.18 1.22 -3.22
N GLU A 250 -19.01 2.23 -4.09
CA GLU A 250 -18.74 3.62 -3.69
C GLU A 250 -19.85 4.26 -2.85
N GLN A 251 -21.08 3.74 -2.97
CA GLN A 251 -22.21 4.17 -2.13
C GLN A 251 -22.01 3.85 -0.64
N TYR A 252 -21.09 2.95 -0.32
CA TYR A 252 -20.73 2.57 1.04
C TYR A 252 -19.53 3.40 1.50
N GLN A 253 -19.76 4.38 2.37
CA GLN A 253 -18.71 5.32 2.82
C GLN A 253 -17.52 4.61 3.48
N GLY A 254 -17.79 3.50 4.20
CA GLY A 254 -16.75 2.66 4.77
C GLY A 254 -15.79 2.18 3.68
N VAL A 255 -16.32 1.59 2.61
CA VAL A 255 -15.51 1.10 1.48
C VAL A 255 -14.64 2.19 0.85
N THR A 256 -15.23 3.34 0.53
CA THR A 256 -14.51 4.45 -0.13
C THR A 256 -13.35 4.91 0.74
N ALA A 257 -13.60 5.11 2.04
CA ALA A 257 -12.54 5.53 2.94
C ALA A 257 -11.51 4.41 3.20
N PHE A 258 -11.87 3.11 3.19
CA PHE A 258 -10.88 2.00 3.25
C PHE A 258 -9.88 2.13 2.11
N ARG A 259 -10.43 2.31 0.90
CA ARG A 259 -9.66 2.32 -0.33
C ARG A 259 -8.72 3.51 -0.35
N TRP A 260 -9.19 4.70 0.03
CA TRP A 260 -8.35 5.89 0.08
C TRP A 260 -7.24 5.77 1.12
N ILE A 261 -7.52 5.19 2.29
CA ILE A 261 -6.52 4.89 3.31
C ILE A 261 -5.44 3.94 2.75
N ALA A 262 -5.86 2.81 2.18
CA ALA A 262 -4.93 1.82 1.61
C ALA A 262 -4.10 2.43 0.46
N SER A 263 -4.73 3.23 -0.40
CA SER A 263 -4.10 3.88 -1.56
C SER A 263 -3.15 4.99 -1.15
N GLY A 264 -3.49 5.75 -0.09
CA GLY A 264 -2.61 6.72 0.53
C GLY A 264 -1.35 6.03 1.03
N LEU A 265 -1.48 5.06 1.93
CA LEU A 265 -0.33 4.30 2.45
C LEU A 265 0.56 3.72 1.34
N ALA A 266 -0.05 3.17 0.29
CA ALA A 266 0.66 2.66 -0.88
C ALA A 266 1.41 3.76 -1.65
N ALA A 267 0.79 4.93 -1.86
CA ALA A 267 1.42 6.06 -2.54
C ALA A 267 2.64 6.58 -1.76
N GLY A 268 2.52 6.69 -0.43
CA GLY A 268 3.63 7.13 0.43
C GLY A 268 4.80 6.14 0.40
N ALA A 269 4.49 4.84 0.38
CA ALA A 269 5.46 3.78 0.22
C ALA A 269 6.16 3.84 -1.16
N ALA A 270 5.40 4.02 -2.24
CA ALA A 270 5.93 4.15 -3.60
C ALA A 270 6.81 5.39 -3.77
N LEU A 271 6.38 6.55 -3.23
CA LEU A 271 7.17 7.79 -3.22
C LEU A 271 8.47 7.64 -2.43
N PHE A 272 8.43 6.92 -1.30
CA PHE A 272 9.63 6.62 -0.54
C PHE A 272 10.64 5.80 -1.37
N LEU A 273 10.19 4.75 -2.08
CA LEU A 273 11.05 3.97 -2.97
C LEU A 273 11.60 4.84 -4.12
N PHE A 274 10.74 5.62 -4.77
CA PHE A 274 11.15 6.51 -5.86
C PHE A 274 12.25 7.48 -5.42
N ALA A 275 12.09 8.03 -4.23
CA ALA A 275 13.02 8.98 -3.69
C ALA A 275 14.33 8.33 -3.18
N GLN A 276 14.30 7.06 -2.74
CA GLN A 276 15.52 6.26 -2.54
C GLN A 276 16.30 6.05 -3.85
N LEU A 277 15.62 5.89 -4.98
CA LEU A 277 16.27 5.72 -6.30
C LEU A 277 16.86 7.04 -6.82
N LEU A 278 16.19 8.18 -6.57
CA LEU A 278 16.71 9.50 -6.87
C LEU A 278 17.93 9.87 -6.03
N TRP A 279 17.99 9.37 -4.79
CA TRP A 279 18.94 9.82 -3.78
C TRP A 279 20.40 9.88 -4.26
N PRO A 280 20.98 8.81 -4.85
CA PRO A 280 22.40 8.84 -5.20
C PRO A 280 22.69 9.72 -6.43
N VAL A 281 21.68 9.96 -7.29
CA VAL A 281 21.80 10.91 -8.40
C VAL A 281 21.84 12.33 -7.86
N ALA A 282 20.93 12.66 -6.93
CA ALA A 282 20.92 13.97 -6.28
C ALA A 282 22.24 14.24 -5.53
N GLU A 283 22.76 13.23 -4.82
CA GLU A 283 24.04 13.32 -4.11
C GLU A 283 25.22 13.52 -5.07
N TRP A 284 25.26 12.77 -6.18
CA TRP A 284 26.28 12.93 -7.23
C TRP A 284 26.25 14.32 -7.89
N VAL A 285 25.07 14.83 -8.24
CA VAL A 285 24.90 16.19 -8.78
C VAL A 285 25.38 17.22 -7.77
N ALA A 286 24.99 17.06 -6.50
CA ALA A 286 25.35 17.97 -5.43
C ALA A 286 26.87 18.05 -5.23
N GLN A 287 27.57 16.91 -5.26
CA GLN A 287 29.03 16.84 -5.14
C GLN A 287 29.77 17.50 -6.32
N ARG A 288 29.14 17.59 -7.49
CA ARG A 288 29.75 18.12 -8.72
C ARG A 288 29.51 19.62 -8.91
N LEU A 289 28.39 20.12 -8.40
CA LEU A 289 28.00 21.53 -8.50
C LEU A 289 28.42 22.36 -7.28
N PHE A 290 28.57 21.73 -6.11
CA PHE A 290 28.77 22.45 -4.85
C PHE A 290 30.00 21.93 -4.09
N LYS A 291 30.60 22.80 -3.27
CA LYS A 291 31.62 22.40 -2.28
C LYS A 291 31.06 21.31 -1.37
N GLU A 292 31.92 20.45 -0.84
CA GLU A 292 31.54 19.27 -0.06
C GLU A 292 30.58 19.58 1.11
N SER A 293 30.78 20.69 1.81
CA SER A 293 29.87 21.18 2.86
C SER A 293 28.47 21.55 2.34
N ALA A 294 28.40 22.25 1.20
CA ALA A 294 27.15 22.62 0.55
C ALA A 294 26.43 21.40 -0.06
N SER A 295 27.17 20.41 -0.57
CA SER A 295 26.61 19.16 -1.07
C SER A 295 25.95 18.34 0.05
N ARG A 296 26.59 18.25 1.23
CA ARG A 296 26.04 17.59 2.43
C ARG A 296 24.79 18.31 2.96
N ALA A 297 24.78 19.64 2.91
CA ALA A 297 23.60 20.43 3.26
C ALA A 297 22.42 20.18 2.31
N LEU A 298 22.65 20.30 0.99
CA LEU A 298 21.62 20.09 -0.04
C LEU A 298 21.03 18.68 0.01
N SER A 299 21.91 17.69 0.20
CA SER A 299 21.57 16.30 0.50
C SER A 299 20.56 16.22 1.66
N ARG A 300 20.86 16.78 2.83
CA ARG A 300 19.94 16.73 3.97
C ARG A 300 18.61 17.46 3.71
N VAL A 301 18.60 18.57 2.96
CA VAL A 301 17.35 19.26 2.58
C VAL A 301 16.45 18.31 1.78
N PHE A 302 17.01 17.61 0.80
CA PHE A 302 16.26 16.69 -0.03
C PHE A 302 15.71 15.50 0.79
N LYS A 303 16.52 14.87 1.65
CA LYS A 303 16.03 13.80 2.56
C LYS A 303 14.90 14.29 3.46
N PHE A 304 15.03 15.50 4.00
CA PHE A 304 14.01 16.10 4.84
C PHE A 304 12.70 16.30 4.07
N GLY A 305 12.77 16.78 2.82
CA GLY A 305 11.62 16.89 1.92
C GLY A 305 10.94 15.55 1.66
N MET A 306 11.71 14.48 1.42
CA MET A 306 11.17 13.12 1.25
C MET A 306 10.40 12.63 2.48
N VAL A 307 10.97 12.86 3.66
CA VAL A 307 10.32 12.52 4.93
C VAL A 307 9.02 13.30 5.06
N GLY A 308 9.04 14.62 4.82
CA GLY A 308 7.84 15.46 4.83
C GLY A 308 6.74 14.98 3.87
N GLY A 309 7.11 14.60 2.64
CA GLY A 309 6.18 14.03 1.66
C GLY A 309 5.56 12.72 2.13
N SER A 310 6.36 11.81 2.72
CA SER A 310 5.83 10.58 3.33
C SER A 310 4.89 10.86 4.50
N GLY A 311 5.20 11.90 5.30
CA GLY A 311 4.35 12.35 6.40
C GLY A 311 3.00 12.87 5.91
N PHE A 312 2.98 13.69 4.86
CA PHE A 312 1.72 14.20 4.29
C PHE A 312 0.76 13.06 3.91
N VAL A 313 1.29 11.99 3.33
CA VAL A 313 0.51 10.80 3.00
C VAL A 313 -0.03 10.10 4.25
N VAL A 314 0.80 9.94 5.28
CA VAL A 314 0.39 9.37 6.58
C VAL A 314 -0.69 10.24 7.22
N ASP A 315 -0.59 11.57 7.15
CA ASP A 315 -1.59 12.50 7.68
C ASP A 315 -2.95 12.34 7.01
N MET A 316 -2.98 12.35 5.67
CA MET A 316 -4.22 12.15 4.91
C MET A 316 -4.89 10.81 5.24
N THR A 317 -4.06 9.77 5.39
CA THR A 317 -4.52 8.42 5.74
C THR A 317 -5.14 8.40 7.13
N LEU A 318 -4.42 8.91 8.13
CA LEU A 318 -4.88 8.92 9.53
C LEU A 318 -6.10 9.81 9.72
N TYR A 319 -6.14 10.94 9.03
CA TYR A 319 -7.30 11.81 9.01
C TYR A 319 -8.53 11.08 8.48
N ALA A 320 -8.42 10.39 7.34
CA ALA A 320 -9.51 9.60 6.78
C ALA A 320 -9.95 8.48 7.74
N LEU A 321 -9.01 7.80 8.39
CA LEU A 321 -9.32 6.80 9.41
C LEU A 321 -10.09 7.39 10.59
N PHE A 322 -9.62 8.47 11.20
CA PHE A 322 -10.26 9.03 12.38
C PHE A 322 -11.59 9.70 12.07
N TYR A 323 -11.64 10.50 11.00
CA TYR A 323 -12.83 11.27 10.64
C TYR A 323 -13.90 10.38 9.99
N SER A 324 -13.53 9.63 8.95
CA SER A 324 -14.51 8.88 8.16
C SER A 324 -14.85 7.52 8.75
N TRP A 325 -13.92 6.85 9.45
CA TRP A 325 -14.15 5.48 9.94
C TRP A 325 -14.51 5.41 11.41
N LEU A 326 -13.81 6.17 12.24
CA LEU A 326 -14.10 6.21 13.68
C LEU A 326 -15.15 7.27 14.03
N GLY A 327 -15.65 8.01 13.04
CA GLY A 327 -16.68 9.04 13.22
C GLY A 327 -16.24 10.17 14.15
N MET A 328 -14.92 10.39 14.30
CA MET A 328 -14.41 11.44 15.17
C MET A 328 -14.73 12.81 14.58
N ASN A 329 -14.93 13.80 15.45
CA ASN A 329 -15.06 15.18 15.02
C ASN A 329 -13.82 15.62 14.21
N LEU A 330 -14.04 16.44 13.17
CA LEU A 330 -13.01 16.96 12.27
C LEU A 330 -11.75 17.45 13.01
N LEU A 331 -11.92 18.28 14.05
CA LEU A 331 -10.80 18.87 14.79
C LEU A 331 -10.01 17.81 15.56
N VAL A 332 -10.71 16.83 16.15
CA VAL A 332 -10.09 15.73 16.89
C VAL A 332 -9.32 14.82 15.93
N ALA A 333 -9.94 14.44 14.81
CA ALA A 333 -9.32 13.61 13.78
C ALA A 333 -8.05 14.25 13.21
N ARG A 334 -8.10 15.55 12.86
CA ARG A 334 -6.94 16.32 12.39
C ARG A 334 -5.84 16.41 13.43
N SER A 335 -6.20 16.66 14.70
CA SER A 335 -5.23 16.76 15.78
C SER A 335 -4.47 15.45 15.95
N ILE A 336 -5.16 14.32 16.05
CA ILE A 336 -4.51 13.02 16.23
C ILE A 336 -3.65 12.65 15.02
N ALA A 337 -4.16 12.86 13.79
CA ALA A 337 -3.41 12.61 12.56
C ALA A 337 -2.09 13.40 12.51
N TYR A 338 -2.15 14.68 12.88
CA TYR A 338 -0.97 15.56 12.90
C TYR A 338 0.10 15.08 13.88
N TRP A 339 -0.28 14.67 15.10
CA TRP A 339 0.66 14.19 16.12
C TRP A 339 1.36 12.88 15.73
N LEU A 340 0.60 11.94 15.17
CA LEU A 340 1.12 10.67 14.69
C LEU A 340 2.03 10.86 13.47
N THR A 341 1.64 11.73 12.53
CA THR A 341 2.46 12.11 11.38
C THR A 341 3.76 12.81 11.78
N SER A 342 3.69 13.72 12.74
CA SER A 342 4.88 14.41 13.24
C SER A 342 5.84 13.42 13.92
N SER A 343 5.31 12.40 14.58
CA SER A 343 6.10 11.29 15.15
C SER A 343 6.73 10.40 14.07
N TRP A 344 6.00 10.11 12.98
CA TRP A 344 6.51 9.44 11.79
C TRP A 344 7.68 10.20 11.16
N ASN A 345 7.50 11.51 10.97
CA ASN A 345 8.53 12.39 10.42
C ASN A 345 9.76 12.46 11.31
N TRP A 346 9.59 12.57 12.63
CA TRP A 346 10.71 12.52 13.57
C TRP A 346 11.51 11.22 13.43
N TYR A 347 10.83 10.07 13.44
CA TYR A 347 11.49 8.77 13.37
C TYR A 347 12.31 8.64 12.09
N LEU A 348 11.71 8.95 10.92
CA LEU A 348 12.42 8.89 9.65
C LEU A 348 13.55 9.91 9.57
N ASN A 349 13.36 11.13 10.04
CA ASN A 349 14.45 12.12 10.06
C ASN A 349 15.63 11.64 10.91
N ARG A 350 15.38 10.92 12.00
CA ARG A 350 16.44 10.33 12.84
C ARG A 350 17.21 9.20 12.16
N VAL A 351 16.51 8.28 11.49
CA VAL A 351 17.16 7.07 10.92
C VAL A 351 17.64 7.26 9.47
N PHE A 352 17.15 8.30 8.78
CA PHE A 352 17.41 8.52 7.36
C PHE A 352 18.06 9.89 7.09
N THR A 353 17.39 10.99 7.42
CA THR A 353 17.84 12.36 7.09
C THR A 353 19.11 12.76 7.83
N PHE A 354 19.12 12.52 9.14
CA PHE A 354 20.18 12.91 10.07
C PHE A 354 20.83 11.67 10.72
N LYS A 355 20.97 10.59 9.96
CA LYS A 355 21.55 9.32 10.45
C LYS A 355 22.96 9.48 11.03
N ASP A 356 23.72 10.44 10.52
CA ASP A 356 25.13 10.70 10.89
C ASP A 356 25.25 11.70 12.06
N ALA A 357 24.13 12.11 12.66
CA ALA A 357 24.07 13.11 13.71
C ALA A 357 24.14 12.48 15.12
N ASP A 358 24.68 13.24 16.08
CA ASP A 358 24.72 12.81 17.48
C ASP A 358 23.30 12.68 18.05
N ASN A 359 23.06 11.53 18.66
CA ASN A 359 21.72 11.12 19.01
C ASN A 359 21.45 11.35 20.51
N ASP A 360 20.76 12.46 20.82
CA ASP A 360 20.18 12.68 22.15
C ASP A 360 19.19 11.55 22.52
N ARG A 361 18.86 11.46 23.82
CA ARG A 361 17.84 10.53 24.35
C ARG A 361 16.56 10.65 23.51
N LYS A 362 16.06 9.51 23.00
CA LYS A 362 14.95 9.42 22.04
C LYS A 362 13.75 10.29 22.44
N ARG A 363 13.32 10.24 23.70
CA ARG A 363 12.17 10.99 24.21
C ARG A 363 12.36 12.50 24.18
N VAL A 364 13.55 12.98 24.54
CA VAL A 364 13.87 14.42 24.56
C VAL A 364 13.93 14.96 23.13
N GLN A 365 14.55 14.22 22.22
CA GLN A 365 14.64 14.61 20.81
C GLN A 365 13.25 14.62 20.15
N TRP A 366 12.42 13.60 20.41
CA TRP A 366 11.04 13.54 19.95
C TRP A 366 10.21 14.71 20.45
N ALA A 367 10.27 15.03 21.74
CA ALA A 367 9.53 16.16 22.32
C ALA A 367 9.95 17.51 21.70
N LYS A 368 11.25 17.75 21.52
CA LYS A 368 11.75 18.96 20.84
C LYS A 368 11.27 19.05 19.40
N TYR A 369 11.24 17.94 18.68
CA TYR A 369 10.77 17.88 17.30
C TYR A 369 9.28 18.21 17.19
N LEU A 370 8.46 17.65 18.08
CA LEU A 370 7.04 17.96 18.12
C LEU A 370 6.77 19.43 18.45
N LEU A 371 7.51 20.01 19.40
CA LEU A 371 7.40 21.42 19.75
C LEU A 371 7.79 22.33 18.57
N MET A 372 8.85 21.98 17.84
CA MET A 372 9.25 22.68 16.61
C MET A 372 8.13 22.64 15.58
N CYS A 373 7.49 21.48 15.36
CA CYS A 373 6.39 21.37 14.40
C CYS A 373 5.22 22.31 14.74
N LEU A 374 4.88 22.47 16.03
CA LEU A 374 3.88 23.47 16.46
C LEU A 374 4.30 24.89 16.11
N ILE A 375 5.54 25.27 16.41
CA ILE A 375 6.07 26.62 16.16
C ILE A 375 6.15 26.92 14.66
N SER A 376 6.35 25.91 13.83
CA SER A 376 6.46 26.03 12.36
C SER A 376 5.20 26.57 11.67
N PHE A 377 4.07 26.57 12.39
CA PHE A 377 2.86 27.25 11.94
C PHE A 377 3.08 28.75 11.73
N VAL A 378 3.92 29.39 12.55
CA VAL A 378 4.20 30.84 12.47
C VAL A 378 4.85 31.23 11.14
N PRO A 379 6.00 30.66 10.72
CA PRO A 379 6.57 30.98 9.40
C PRO A 379 5.66 30.52 8.26
N SER A 380 4.97 29.38 8.39
CA SER A 380 4.08 28.88 7.34
C SER A 380 2.90 29.82 7.07
N MET A 381 2.13 30.14 8.11
CA MET A 381 0.97 31.04 7.99
C MET A 381 1.38 32.49 7.83
N GLY A 382 2.49 32.92 8.42
CA GLY A 382 3.02 34.27 8.26
C GLY A 382 3.37 34.55 6.80
N THR A 383 4.02 33.62 6.10
CA THR A 383 4.30 33.74 4.67
C THR A 383 3.02 33.75 3.83
N PHE A 384 2.07 32.84 4.10
CA PHE A 384 0.78 32.82 3.40
C PHE A 384 0.02 34.14 3.56
N TYR A 385 -0.16 34.60 4.80
CA TYR A 385 -0.88 35.82 5.11
C TYR A 385 -0.17 37.05 4.54
N GLY A 386 1.15 37.15 4.70
CA GLY A 386 1.92 38.25 4.14
C GLY A 386 1.82 38.35 2.62
N LEU A 387 1.92 37.23 1.90
CA LEU A 387 1.81 37.21 0.44
C LEU A 387 0.41 37.59 -0.04
N THR A 388 -0.63 36.99 0.54
CA THR A 388 -2.03 37.24 0.15
C THR A 388 -2.50 38.65 0.48
N THR A 389 -1.92 39.32 1.49
CA THR A 389 -2.29 40.70 1.87
C THR A 389 -1.44 41.76 1.20
N SER A 390 -0.17 41.46 0.88
CA SER A 390 0.78 42.46 0.37
C SER A 390 0.96 42.43 -1.14
N VAL A 391 0.59 41.33 -1.81
CA VAL A 391 0.84 41.12 -3.24
C VAL A 391 -0.47 40.72 -3.96
N PRO A 392 -1.04 41.58 -4.82
CA PRO A 392 -2.32 41.32 -5.49
C PRO A 392 -2.38 39.98 -6.25
N PHE A 393 -1.30 39.59 -6.93
CA PHE A 393 -1.20 38.30 -7.63
C PHE A 393 -1.49 37.10 -6.70
N PHE A 394 -0.95 37.12 -5.48
CA PHE A 394 -1.15 36.03 -4.53
C PHE A 394 -2.52 36.07 -3.83
N ALA A 395 -3.17 37.23 -3.80
CA ALA A 395 -4.57 37.33 -3.38
C ALA A 395 -5.49 36.60 -4.37
N GLU A 396 -5.26 36.77 -5.68
CA GLU A 396 -6.01 36.10 -6.75
C GLU A 396 -5.62 34.62 -6.90
N HIS A 397 -4.37 34.26 -6.59
CA HIS A 397 -3.85 32.89 -6.65
C HIS A 397 -3.44 32.35 -5.27
N SER A 398 -4.39 32.35 -4.32
CA SER A 398 -4.15 31.97 -2.92
C SER A 398 -3.54 30.56 -2.75
N GLN A 399 -3.76 29.65 -3.70
CA GLN A 399 -3.14 28.33 -3.68
C GLN A 399 -1.61 28.40 -3.82
N LEU A 400 -1.08 29.33 -4.63
CA LEU A 400 0.37 29.53 -4.78
C LEU A 400 0.98 30.10 -3.51
N ALA A 401 0.29 31.05 -2.86
CA ALA A 401 0.70 31.59 -1.56
C ALA A 401 0.74 30.49 -0.49
N LEU A 402 -0.21 29.56 -0.52
CA LEU A 402 -0.26 28.43 0.40
C LEU A 402 0.92 27.49 0.20
N ILE A 403 1.25 27.17 -1.06
CA ILE A 403 2.44 26.35 -1.39
C ILE A 403 3.72 27.01 -0.87
N LEU A 404 3.88 28.32 -1.07
CA LEU A 404 5.04 29.06 -0.57
C LEU A 404 5.10 29.09 0.96
N GLY A 405 3.95 29.22 1.63
CA GLY A 405 3.87 29.10 3.09
C GLY A 405 4.32 27.72 3.59
N VAL A 406 3.83 26.65 2.97
CA VAL A 406 4.24 25.27 3.30
C VAL A 406 5.75 25.08 3.09
N ILE A 407 6.32 25.62 2.02
CA ILE A 407 7.76 25.59 1.76
C ILE A 407 8.54 26.34 2.85
N ALA A 408 8.10 27.54 3.24
CA ALA A 408 8.73 28.33 4.28
C ALA A 408 8.73 27.61 5.64
N GLY A 409 7.59 27.02 6.02
CA GLY A 409 7.47 26.19 7.23
C GLY A 409 8.37 24.94 7.19
N ALA A 410 8.45 24.27 6.04
CA ALA A 410 9.31 23.10 5.85
C ALA A 410 10.81 23.45 5.96
N LEU A 411 11.23 24.57 5.37
CA LEU A 411 12.60 25.07 5.48
C LEU A 411 12.95 25.47 6.90
N PHE A 412 12.04 26.15 7.61
CA PHE A 412 12.21 26.46 9.03
C PHE A 412 12.40 25.18 9.85
N ASN A 413 11.53 24.20 9.66
CA ASN A 413 11.63 22.91 10.34
C ASN A 413 12.97 22.20 10.05
N TYR A 414 13.43 22.24 8.81
CA TYR A 414 14.73 21.66 8.44
C TYR A 414 15.88 22.32 9.20
N VAL A 415 15.95 23.66 9.19
CA VAL A 415 17.01 24.43 9.84
C VAL A 415 17.00 24.16 11.35
N VAL A 416 15.85 24.31 12.00
CA VAL A 416 15.72 24.12 13.45
C VAL A 416 16.02 22.68 13.85
N ALA A 417 15.55 21.70 13.07
CA ALA A 417 15.87 20.29 13.30
C ALA A 417 17.38 20.05 13.21
N GLY A 418 18.04 20.60 12.19
CA GLY A 418 19.48 20.49 12.01
C GLY A 418 20.29 21.09 13.15
N PHE A 419 19.95 22.30 13.61
CA PHE A 419 20.72 23.01 14.65
C PHE A 419 20.39 22.55 16.08
N LEU A 420 19.11 22.48 16.45
CA LEU A 420 18.70 22.35 17.85
C LEU A 420 18.33 20.93 18.28
N ILE A 421 17.96 20.07 17.33
CA ILE A 421 17.41 18.73 17.61
C ILE A 421 18.43 17.64 17.30
N PHE A 422 18.99 17.67 16.08
CA PHE A 422 19.98 16.71 15.62
C PHE A 422 21.42 17.25 15.74
N LYS A 423 21.61 18.56 16.00
CA LYS A 423 22.92 19.20 16.29
C LYS A 423 23.99 18.90 15.25
N VAL A 424 23.63 19.05 13.97
CA VAL A 424 24.47 18.65 12.84
C VAL A 424 25.31 19.78 12.25
N TYR A 425 25.10 21.01 12.72
CA TYR A 425 25.86 22.20 12.35
C TYR A 425 26.58 22.70 13.60
N GLY A 426 27.91 22.66 13.61
CA GLY A 426 28.74 23.00 14.78
C GLY A 426 29.87 22.02 15.11
N LYS A 427 30.18 21.05 14.23
CA LYS A 427 31.30 20.09 14.36
C LYS A 427 32.41 20.26 13.32
N ASP A 428 32.34 21.29 12.48
CA ASP A 428 33.40 21.62 11.51
C ASP A 428 34.20 22.82 12.03
#